data_AF-A0A1L6C1K0-F1
#
_entry.id   AF-A0A1L6C1K0-F1
#
_cell.length_a   1.000
_cell.length_b   1.000
_cell.length_c   1.000
_cell.angle_alpha   90.00
_cell.angle_beta   90.00
_cell.angle_gamma   90.00
#
_symmetry.space_group_name_H-M   'P 1'
#
loop_
_entity.id
_entity.type
_entity.pdbx_description
1 polymer ?
#
loop_
_entity_poly.entity_id
_entity_poly.type
_entity_poly.pdbx_seq_one_letter_code
_entity_poly.pdbx_strand_id
1 'polypeptide(L)'
;DGVVEDVTQTVLNVKKLKLKSYAEDSLKAEVDIVGPATVTAKDIKADDDLEILDPEQFICTVAEGGHFHMQMTIKNGRGYTPAEQNKTDETPIGVLPVDSIFTPVEKVNYQVENTRVGKRNDFDKLTIDIWTNGS
;
A
#
# COMPACT_ATOMS: atom_id res chain seq x y z
N ASP A 1 -12.59 -19.63 -8.22
CA ASP A 1 -11.60 -20.63 -8.67
C ASP A 1 -10.98 -20.18 -9.97
N GLY A 2 -9.64 -20.22 -10.08
CA GLY A 2 -8.90 -19.76 -11.26
C GLY A 2 -7.79 -18.75 -10.98
N VAL A 3 -7.60 -18.32 -9.74
CA VAL A 3 -6.44 -17.54 -9.28
C VAL A 3 -5.48 -18.48 -8.55
N VAL A 4 -4.18 -18.33 -8.79
CA VAL A 4 -3.14 -19.20 -8.22
C VAL A 4 -2.90 -18.89 -6.75
N GLU A 5 -2.83 -17.60 -6.41
CA GLU A 5 -2.66 -17.11 -5.05
C GLU A 5 -3.98 -17.18 -4.27
N ASP A 6 -3.87 -17.44 -2.97
CA ASP A 6 -5.02 -17.37 -2.08
C ASP A 6 -5.42 -15.91 -1.77
N VAL A 7 -6.56 -15.75 -1.10
CA VAL A 7 -7.10 -14.42 -0.74
C VAL A 7 -6.14 -13.65 0.18
N THR A 8 -5.45 -14.33 1.10
CA THR A 8 -4.53 -13.70 2.05
C THR A 8 -3.30 -13.17 1.32
N GLN A 9 -2.72 -13.97 0.44
CA GLN A 9 -1.59 -13.58 -0.40
C GLN A 9 -1.95 -12.40 -1.31
N THR A 10 -3.14 -12.45 -1.93
CA THR A 10 -3.65 -11.35 -2.76
C THR A 10 -3.76 -10.06 -1.94
N VAL A 11 -4.34 -10.11 -0.74
CA VAL A 11 -4.44 -8.95 0.17
C VAL A 11 -3.05 -8.43 0.57
N LEU A 12 -2.10 -9.32 0.86
CA LEU A 12 -0.73 -8.92 1.20
C LEU A 12 -0.01 -8.26 0.02
N ASN A 13 -0.29 -8.66 -1.22
CA ASN A 13 0.27 -8.04 -2.41
C ASN A 13 -0.40 -6.69 -2.71
N VAL A 14 -1.71 -6.57 -2.52
CA VAL A 14 -2.44 -5.30 -2.62
C VAL A 14 -1.93 -4.28 -1.60
N LYS A 15 -1.60 -4.71 -0.38
CA LYS A 15 -1.00 -3.82 0.65
C LYS A 15 0.36 -3.24 0.27
N LYS A 16 1.06 -3.82 -0.71
CA LYS A 16 2.35 -3.30 -1.20
C LYS A 16 2.19 -2.24 -2.28
N LEU A 17 0.96 -2.02 -2.78
CA LEU A 17 0.70 -0.99 -3.78
C LEU A 17 1.13 0.38 -3.26
N LYS A 18 1.93 1.07 -4.06
CA LYS A 18 2.38 2.44 -3.81
C LYS A 18 1.50 3.37 -4.60
N LEU A 19 0.56 3.99 -3.90
CA LEU A 19 -0.49 4.81 -4.50
C LEU A 19 -0.39 6.24 -4.01
N LYS A 20 -0.65 7.19 -4.90
CA LYS A 20 -0.77 8.60 -4.58
C LYS A 20 -2.11 9.11 -5.07
N SER A 21 -2.95 9.54 -4.14
CA SER A 21 -4.32 10.00 -4.41
C SER A 21 -4.39 11.52 -4.28
N TYR A 22 -4.84 12.19 -5.34
CA TYR A 22 -5.10 13.63 -5.37
C TYR A 22 -6.54 14.00 -4.98
N ALA A 23 -7.42 13.01 -4.81
CA ALA A 23 -8.81 13.21 -4.39
C ALA A 23 -8.91 13.70 -2.93
N GLU A 24 -9.85 14.61 -2.65
CA GLU A 24 -10.16 15.03 -1.27
C GLU A 24 -10.85 13.90 -0.48
N ASP A 25 -11.72 13.15 -1.16
CA ASP A 25 -12.50 12.04 -0.62
C ASP A 25 -11.92 10.68 -1.02
N SER A 26 -12.65 9.61 -0.69
CA SER A 26 -12.30 8.26 -1.13
C SER A 26 -12.57 8.05 -2.62
N LEU A 27 -11.66 7.38 -3.31
CA LEU A 27 -11.84 6.94 -4.69
C LEU A 27 -12.00 5.42 -4.78
N LYS A 28 -12.64 4.95 -5.84
CA LYS A 28 -12.78 3.53 -6.14
C LYS A 28 -11.83 3.15 -7.26
N ALA A 29 -11.22 1.98 -7.14
CA ALA A 29 -10.42 1.39 -8.20
C ALA A 29 -10.84 -0.08 -8.41
N GLU A 30 -10.69 -0.56 -9.64
CA GLU A 30 -11.18 -1.86 -10.05
C GLU A 30 -10.13 -2.60 -10.89
N VAL A 31 -10.05 -3.91 -10.70
CA VAL A 31 -9.34 -4.84 -11.57
C VAL A 31 -10.35 -5.89 -12.03
N ASP A 32 -10.47 -6.08 -13.34
CA ASP A 32 -11.33 -7.10 -13.94
C ASP A 32 -10.59 -7.75 -15.12
N ILE A 33 -10.14 -8.99 -14.91
CA ILE A 33 -9.26 -9.70 -15.85
C ILE A 33 -9.69 -11.16 -15.98
N VAL A 34 -9.74 -11.64 -17.23
CA VAL A 34 -9.91 -13.05 -17.58
C VAL A 34 -8.55 -13.62 -17.98
N GLY A 35 -8.20 -14.79 -17.42
CA GLY A 35 -6.93 -15.45 -17.64
C GLY A 35 -6.85 -16.24 -18.96
N PRO A 36 -5.64 -16.68 -19.36
CA PRO A 36 -4.42 -16.69 -18.56
C PRO A 36 -3.72 -15.32 -18.53
N ALA A 37 -3.42 -14.80 -17.34
CA ALA A 37 -2.81 -13.49 -17.18
C ALA A 37 -2.05 -13.35 -15.85
N THR A 38 -0.97 -12.57 -15.87
CA THR A 38 -0.33 -12.05 -14.66
C THR A 38 -0.86 -10.65 -14.39
N VAL A 39 -1.47 -10.46 -13.23
CA VAL A 39 -2.09 -9.20 -12.81
C VAL A 39 -1.07 -8.37 -12.04
N THR A 40 -0.82 -7.15 -12.49
CA THR A 40 0.02 -6.19 -11.78
C THR A 40 -0.72 -4.89 -11.52
N ALA A 41 -0.11 -3.96 -10.78
CA ALA A 41 -0.72 -2.68 -10.44
C ALA A 41 -1.12 -1.86 -11.67
N LYS A 42 -0.43 -2.01 -12.81
CA LYS A 42 -0.78 -1.35 -14.08
C LYS A 42 -2.18 -1.70 -14.59
N ASP A 43 -2.74 -2.83 -14.17
CA ASP A 43 -4.04 -3.30 -14.64
C ASP A 43 -5.20 -2.74 -13.80
N ILE A 44 -4.88 -1.96 -12.75
CA ILE A 44 -5.85 -1.22 -11.94
C ILE A 44 -6.44 -0.08 -12.77
N LYS A 45 -7.77 -0.06 -12.85
CA LYS A 45 -8.55 1.02 -13.44
C LYS A 45 -9.06 1.92 -12.33
N ALA A 46 -8.78 3.21 -12.41
CA ALA A 46 -9.22 4.22 -11.47
C ALA A 46 -9.41 5.55 -12.19
N ASP A 47 -10.00 6.52 -11.50
CA ASP A 47 -10.09 7.90 -11.98
C ASP A 47 -8.70 8.57 -12.05
N ASP A 48 -8.57 9.64 -12.83
CA ASP A 48 -7.31 10.37 -13.08
C ASP A 48 -6.66 10.94 -11.80
N ASP A 49 -7.40 10.99 -10.69
CA ASP A 49 -6.91 11.41 -9.38
C ASP A 49 -6.06 10.35 -8.65
N LEU A 50 -5.88 9.16 -9.23
CA LEU A 50 -5.02 8.10 -8.68
C LEU A 50 -3.76 7.91 -9.53
N GLU A 51 -2.60 8.11 -8.91
CA GLU A 51 -1.29 7.80 -9.49
C GLU A 51 -0.72 6.51 -8.87
N ILE A 52 -0.36 5.57 -9.74
CA ILE A 52 0.27 4.29 -9.37
C ILE A 52 1.78 4.45 -9.54
N LEU A 53 2.50 4.47 -8.42
CA LEU A 53 3.93 4.79 -8.39
C LEU A 53 4.81 3.58 -8.75
N ASP A 54 4.28 2.37 -8.58
CA ASP A 54 4.92 1.12 -8.96
C ASP A 54 3.96 0.24 -9.80
N PRO A 55 3.88 0.48 -11.12
CA PRO A 55 2.99 -0.28 -12.01
C PRO A 55 3.34 -1.78 -12.14
N GLU A 56 4.56 -2.16 -11.79
CA GLU A 56 5.06 -3.55 -11.88
C GLU A 56 4.74 -4.38 -10.64
N GLN A 57 4.25 -3.74 -9.56
CA GLN A 57 3.85 -4.44 -8.33
C GLN A 57 2.87 -5.57 -8.66
N PHE A 58 3.34 -6.80 -8.44
CA PHE A 58 2.58 -8.02 -8.65
C PHE A 58 1.38 -8.12 -7.70
N ILE A 59 0.23 -8.56 -8.20
CA ILE A 59 -0.99 -8.80 -7.43
C ILE A 59 -1.27 -10.31 -7.34
N CYS A 60 -1.53 -10.95 -8.49
CA CYS A 60 -1.84 -12.37 -8.58
C CYS A 60 -1.67 -12.90 -10.02
N THR A 61 -1.82 -14.20 -10.19
CA THR A 61 -1.82 -14.92 -11.46
C THR A 61 -3.18 -15.58 -11.67
N VAL A 62 -3.80 -15.32 -12.82
CA VAL A 62 -5.06 -15.93 -13.25
C VAL A 62 -4.75 -17.03 -14.25
N ALA A 63 -5.20 -18.24 -13.99
CA ALA A 63 -5.08 -19.40 -14.87
C ALA A 63 -6.01 -19.27 -16.09
N GLU A 64 -5.79 -20.10 -17.10
CA GLU A 64 -6.64 -20.16 -18.30
C GLU A 64 -8.11 -20.45 -17.93
N GLY A 65 -9.03 -19.62 -18.44
CA GLY A 65 -10.45 -19.71 -18.12
C GLY A 65 -10.85 -19.19 -16.74
N GLY A 66 -9.89 -18.73 -15.92
CA GLY A 66 -10.14 -18.06 -14.65
C GLY A 66 -10.57 -16.61 -14.83
N HIS A 67 -11.26 -16.07 -13.82
CA HIS A 67 -11.67 -14.67 -13.76
C HIS A 67 -11.29 -14.07 -12.41
N PHE A 68 -10.64 -12.92 -12.43
CA PHE A 68 -10.29 -12.14 -11.25
C PHE A 68 -10.97 -10.78 -11.33
N HIS A 69 -11.85 -10.52 -10.35
CA HIS A 69 -12.54 -9.26 -10.19
C HIS A 69 -12.32 -8.75 -8.76
N MET A 70 -11.79 -7.54 -8.63
CA MET A 70 -11.49 -6.91 -7.35
C MET A 70 -11.86 -5.43 -7.41
N GLN A 71 -12.60 -4.97 -6.42
CA GLN A 71 -12.85 -3.55 -6.18
C GLN A 71 -12.18 -3.12 -4.88
N MET A 72 -11.51 -1.98 -4.91
CA MET A 72 -10.85 -1.38 -3.75
C MET A 72 -11.30 0.07 -3.56
N THR A 73 -11.39 0.47 -2.30
CA THR A 73 -11.63 1.87 -1.92
C THR A 73 -10.32 2.43 -1.39
N ILE A 74 -9.82 3.47 -2.04
CA ILE A 74 -8.57 4.15 -1.68
C ILE A 74 -8.94 5.46 -0.98
N LYS A 75 -8.26 5.78 0.11
CA LYS A 75 -8.50 6.97 0.92
C LYS A 75 -7.19 7.65 1.24
N ASN A 76 -7.25 8.96 1.41
CA ASN A 76 -6.15 9.72 2.02
C ASN A 76 -6.24 9.63 3.55
N GLY A 77 -5.09 9.53 4.20
CA GLY A 77 -5.00 9.32 5.65
C GLY A 77 -3.60 9.61 6.18
N ARG A 78 -3.37 9.31 7.47
CA ARG A 78 -2.07 9.51 8.12
C ARG A 78 -1.70 8.31 8.98
N GLY A 79 -0.42 7.95 8.96
CA GLY A 79 0.11 6.87 9.80
C GLY A 79 -0.42 5.50 9.39
N TYR A 80 -0.99 4.78 10.36
CA TYR A 80 -1.47 3.42 10.21
C TYR A 80 -2.88 3.29 10.80
N THR A 81 -3.78 2.66 10.07
CA THR A 81 -5.13 2.34 10.54
C THR A 81 -5.36 0.83 10.43
N PRO A 82 -5.63 0.14 11.54
CA PRO A 82 -5.88 -1.30 11.51
C PRO A 82 -7.22 -1.64 10.83
N ALA A 83 -7.32 -2.85 10.28
CA ALA A 83 -8.50 -3.32 9.55
C ALA A 83 -9.82 -3.18 10.34
N GLU A 84 -9.81 -3.39 11.65
CA GLU A 84 -11.01 -3.29 12.49
C GLU A 84 -11.63 -1.90 12.48
N GLN A 85 -10.81 -0.85 12.35
CA GLN A 85 -11.29 0.54 12.26
C GLN A 85 -11.82 0.91 10.88
N ASN A 86 -11.43 0.16 9.85
CA ASN A 86 -11.98 0.33 8.51
C ASN A 86 -13.35 -0.35 8.34
N LYS A 87 -13.75 -1.20 9.29
CA LYS A 87 -15.07 -1.82 9.32
C LYS A 87 -16.08 -0.87 9.95
N THR A 88 -17.16 -0.61 9.23
CA THR A 88 -18.30 0.20 9.68
C THR A 88 -19.57 -0.64 9.69
N ASP A 89 -20.60 -0.19 10.42
CA ASP A 89 -21.90 -0.86 10.42
C ASP A 89 -22.57 -0.86 9.02
N GLU A 90 -22.15 0.06 8.15
CA GLU A 90 -22.62 0.18 6.77
C GLU A 90 -21.80 -0.67 5.78
N THR A 91 -20.75 -1.36 6.23
CA THR A 91 -19.89 -2.16 5.35
C THR A 91 -20.68 -3.33 4.76
N PRO A 92 -20.82 -3.42 3.41
CA PRO A 92 -21.58 -4.48 2.78
C PRO A 92 -20.99 -5.87 3.03
N ILE A 93 -21.86 -6.88 2.95
CA ILE A 93 -21.43 -8.28 2.99
C ILE A 93 -20.50 -8.56 1.80
N GLY A 94 -19.38 -9.24 2.07
CA GLY A 94 -18.37 -9.58 1.06
C GLY A 94 -17.22 -8.58 0.94
N VAL A 95 -17.27 -7.44 1.64
CA VAL A 95 -16.14 -6.52 1.72
C VAL A 95 -15.15 -6.98 2.79
N LEU A 96 -13.88 -7.10 2.41
CA LEU A 96 -12.79 -7.44 3.32
C LEU A 96 -12.09 -6.15 3.78
N PRO A 97 -12.25 -5.71 5.05
CA PRO A 97 -11.46 -4.62 5.56
C PRO A 97 -10.00 -5.07 5.69
N VAL A 98 -9.08 -4.21 5.28
CA VAL A 98 -7.63 -4.44 5.35
C VAL A 98 -6.98 -3.28 6.09
N ASP A 99 -5.78 -3.50 6.65
CA ASP A 99 -5.03 -2.40 7.26
C ASP A 99 -4.64 -1.35 6.22
N SER A 100 -4.80 -0.07 6.58
CA SER A 100 -4.40 1.06 5.75
C SER A 100 -3.05 1.60 6.22
N ILE A 101 -2.05 1.52 5.35
CA ILE A 101 -0.70 2.03 5.59
C ILE A 101 -0.57 3.34 4.80
N PHE A 102 -0.84 4.46 5.46
CA PHE A 102 -0.78 5.79 4.83
C PHE A 102 0.61 6.42 4.93
N THR A 103 1.47 5.91 5.81
CA THR A 103 2.83 6.44 5.98
C THR A 103 3.69 6.07 4.78
N PRO A 104 4.33 7.05 4.11
CA PRO A 104 5.30 6.77 3.06
C PRO A 104 6.66 6.32 3.64
N VAL A 105 6.83 6.40 4.96
CA VAL A 105 8.03 5.98 5.68
C VAL A 105 7.90 4.51 6.07
N GLU A 106 8.79 3.67 5.53
CA GLU A 106 8.83 2.23 5.79
C GLU A 106 9.64 1.91 7.06
N LYS A 107 10.71 2.67 7.29
CA LYS A 107 11.62 2.44 8.41
C LYS A 107 12.36 3.71 8.80
N VAL A 108 12.54 3.90 10.10
CA VAL A 108 13.39 4.95 10.67
C VAL A 108 14.35 4.30 11.67
N ASN A 109 15.63 4.58 11.51
CA ASN A 109 16.66 4.29 12.51
C ASN A 109 17.29 5.60 12.96
N TYR A 110 17.75 5.67 14.20
CA TYR A 110 18.56 6.78 14.66
C TYR A 110 19.66 6.29 15.60
N GLN A 111 20.77 7.04 15.61
CA GLN A 111 21.90 6.80 16.49
C GLN A 111 22.39 8.13 17.04
N VAL A 112 22.62 8.16 18.36
CA VAL A 112 23.21 9.30 19.06
C VAL A 112 24.60 8.91 19.53
N GLU A 113 25.60 9.72 19.21
CA GLU A 113 26.98 9.53 19.64
C GLU A 113 27.56 10.82 20.20
N ASN A 114 28.37 10.72 21.26
CA ASN A 114 29.11 11.87 21.78
C ASN A 114 30.06 12.40 20.70
N THR A 115 30.09 13.71 20.52
CA THR A 115 30.92 14.38 19.53
C THR A 115 31.73 15.51 20.17
N ARG A 116 33.01 15.59 19.78
CA ARG A 116 33.88 16.69 20.16
C ARG A 116 33.77 17.78 19.10
N VAL A 117 33.38 18.99 19.52
CA VAL A 117 33.44 20.19 18.66
C VAL A 117 34.49 21.13 19.23
N GLY A 118 35.65 21.18 18.58
CA GLY A 118 36.81 21.93 19.08
C GLY A 118 37.29 21.40 20.43
N LYS A 119 37.26 22.24 21.48
CA LYS A 119 37.70 21.86 22.84
C LYS A 119 36.57 21.29 23.72
N ARG A 120 35.31 21.42 23.28
CA ARG A 120 34.12 20.98 24.02
C ARG A 120 33.69 19.57 23.61
N ASN A 121 33.25 18.79 24.59
CA ASN A 121 33.08 17.34 24.51
C ASN A 121 31.70 16.85 24.94
N ASP A 122 30.77 17.79 25.09
CA ASP A 122 29.43 17.68 25.63
C ASP A 122 28.36 17.83 24.53
N PHE A 123 28.75 17.72 23.26
CA PHE A 123 27.82 17.74 22.14
C PHE A 123 27.42 16.32 21.75
N ASP A 124 26.15 16.17 21.39
CA ASP A 124 25.63 14.96 20.78
C ASP A 124 25.58 15.12 19.26
N LYS A 125 25.99 14.08 18.54
CA LYS A 125 25.74 13.94 17.10
C LYS A 125 24.62 12.92 16.92
N LEU A 126 23.54 13.38 16.30
CA LEU A 126 22.40 12.56 15.90
C LEU A 126 22.51 12.21 14.42
N THR A 127 22.50 10.92 14.11
CA THR A 127 22.39 10.39 12.75
C THR A 127 21.03 9.70 12.61
N ILE A 128 20.28 10.01 11.56
CA ILE A 128 18.95 9.43 11.30
C ILE A 128 18.97 8.84 9.90
N ASP A 129 18.59 7.57 9.78
CA ASP A 129 18.38 6.90 8.50
C ASP A 129 16.87 6.67 8.30
N ILE A 130 16.34 7.17 7.18
CA ILE A 130 14.91 7.09 6.84
C ILE A 130 14.78 6.37 5.50
N TRP A 131 14.02 5.28 5.47
CA TRP A 131 13.64 4.56 4.25
C TRP A 131 12.19 4.90 3.91
N THR A 132 11.96 5.37 2.69
CA THR A 132 10.64 5.76 2.19
C THR A 132 10.28 4.97 0.94
N ASN A 133 9.00 4.70 0.75
CA ASN A 133 8.49 3.99 -0.42
C ASN A 133 8.35 4.88 -1.67
N GLY A 134 8.38 6.22 -1.51
CA GLY A 134 8.31 7.21 -2.59
C GLY A 134 6.93 7.86 -2.82
N SER A 135 5.91 7.51 -2.04
CA SER A 135 4.55 8.09 -2.13
C SER A 135 4.36 9.42 -1.41
#